data_AF-A0A624F7J3-F1
#
_entry.id   AF-A0A624F7J3-F1
#
_cell.length_a   1.000
_cell.length_b   1.000
_cell.length_c   1.000
_cell.angle_alpha   90.00
_cell.angle_beta   90.00
_cell.angle_gamma   90.00
#
_symmetry.space_group_name_H-M   'P 1'
#
loop_
_entity.id
_entity.type
_entity.pdbx_description
1 polymer ?
#
loop_
_entity_poly.entity_id
_entity_poly.type
_entity_poly.pdbx_seq_one_letter_code
_entity_poly.pdbx_strand_id
1 'polypeptide(L)'
;YTLLRPLLFISKDEISSFLKEKDIFYFHDESNENEKYFRNYIRKNFSNAFVSEFHQGLKRSFSYLDEDRKKLYDFENIKEIQGLLICPKNESLIARAVKMKGLLLSTAQRKELLKGDCVLGGKIALAYKNEQAIVFEYETCQKLPKNFKEECRIAKIPRLLRAYLYNHKIDISSLSF
;
A
#
# COMPACT_ATOMS: atom_id res chain seq x y z
N TYR A 1 -11.11 10.44 -1.18
CA TYR A 1 -12.51 9.98 -1.22
C TYR A 1 -12.63 8.73 -0.37
N THR A 2 -13.63 8.67 0.51
CA THR A 2 -13.90 7.50 1.36
C THR A 2 -14.97 6.65 0.70
N LEU A 3 -14.64 5.41 0.34
CA LEU A 3 -15.58 4.46 -0.26
C LEU A 3 -16.16 3.55 0.82
N LEU A 4 -17.47 3.62 1.04
CA LEU A 4 -18.19 2.76 1.97
C LEU A 4 -18.91 1.64 1.24
N ARG A 5 -18.90 0.43 1.82
CA ARG A 5 -19.60 -0.77 1.28
C ARG A 5 -20.43 -1.46 2.36
N PRO A 6 -21.56 -0.89 2.79
CA PRO A 6 -22.33 -1.40 3.94
C PRO A 6 -22.89 -2.82 3.72
N LEU A 7 -23.21 -3.17 2.48
CA LEU A 7 -23.84 -4.44 2.13
C LEU A 7 -22.84 -5.54 1.72
N LEU A 8 -21.54 -5.35 1.99
CA LEU A 8 -20.49 -6.24 1.49
C LEU A 8 -20.65 -7.71 1.93
N PHE A 9 -21.18 -7.94 3.13
CA PHE A 9 -21.38 -9.26 3.71
C PHE A 9 -22.86 -9.70 3.73
N ILE A 10 -23.73 -9.00 3.00
CA ILE A 10 -25.14 -9.36 2.87
C ILE A 10 -25.33 -10.06 1.52
N SER A 11 -25.98 -11.22 1.53
CA SER A 11 -26.23 -11.99 0.30
C SER A 11 -27.30 -11.31 -0.55
N LYS A 12 -27.31 -11.61 -1.85
CA LYS A 12 -28.36 -11.11 -2.77
C LYS A 12 -29.75 -11.61 -2.35
N ASP A 13 -29.82 -12.81 -1.77
CA ASP A 13 -31.08 -13.41 -1.32
C ASP A 13 -31.61 -12.73 -0.06
N GLU A 14 -30.71 -12.37 0.87
CA GLU A 14 -31.04 -11.55 2.06
C GLU A 14 -31.60 -10.18 1.63
N ILE A 15 -30.95 -9.52 0.66
CA ILE A 15 -31.43 -8.25 0.10
C ILE A 15 -32.80 -8.43 -0.57
N SER A 16 -32.95 -9.46 -1.41
CA SER A 16 -34.20 -9.69 -2.15
C SER A 16 -35.36 -10.02 -1.22
N SER A 17 -35.11 -10.78 -0.15
CA SER A 17 -36.11 -11.11 0.88
C SER A 17 -36.55 -9.87 1.65
N PHE A 18 -35.59 -9.02 2.03
CA PHE A 18 -35.88 -7.76 2.70
C PHE A 18 -36.70 -6.81 1.83
N LEU A 19 -36.36 -6.68 0.54
CA LEU A 19 -37.12 -5.85 -0.41
C LEU A 19 -38.57 -6.33 -0.53
N LYS A 20 -38.80 -7.66 -0.58
CA LYS A 20 -40.15 -8.25 -0.62
C LYS A 20 -40.92 -8.02 0.68
N GLU A 21 -40.29 -8.24 1.83
CA GLU A 21 -40.92 -8.07 3.14
C GLU A 21 -41.36 -6.61 3.38
N LYS A 22 -40.58 -5.65 2.89
CA LYS A 22 -40.85 -4.22 3.04
C LYS A 22 -41.61 -3.60 1.87
N ASP A 23 -42.02 -4.41 0.88
CA ASP A 23 -42.68 -3.97 -0.35
C ASP A 23 -41.95 -2.80 -1.04
N ILE A 24 -40.63 -2.91 -1.15
CA ILE A 24 -39.78 -1.88 -1.76
C ILE A 24 -39.66 -2.16 -3.25
N PHE A 25 -40.11 -1.21 -4.07
CA PHE A 25 -39.98 -1.28 -5.52
C PHE A 25 -38.52 -1.18 -5.99
N TYR A 26 -38.13 -2.04 -6.92
CA TYR A 26 -36.81 -2.04 -7.55
C TYR A 26 -36.86 -2.54 -9.00
N PHE A 27 -35.84 -2.20 -9.79
CA PHE A 27 -35.73 -2.62 -11.19
C PHE A 27 -34.79 -3.82 -11.33
N HIS A 28 -35.17 -4.77 -12.20
CA HIS A 28 -34.26 -5.83 -12.66
C HIS A 28 -33.62 -5.42 -13.97
N ASP A 29 -32.30 -5.29 -13.97
CA ASP A 29 -31.54 -4.97 -15.18
C ASP A 29 -31.26 -6.24 -15.98
N GLU A 30 -31.92 -6.36 -17.14
CA GLU A 30 -31.84 -7.49 -18.07
C GLU A 30 -30.42 -7.71 -18.63
N SER A 31 -29.58 -6.67 -18.67
CA SER A 31 -28.19 -6.79 -19.13
C SER A 31 -27.34 -7.68 -18.22
N ASN A 32 -27.79 -7.95 -17.00
CA ASN A 32 -27.10 -8.84 -16.06
C ASN A 32 -27.08 -10.30 -16.54
N GLU A 33 -28.01 -10.69 -17.42
CA GLU A 33 -28.06 -12.04 -18.00
C GLU A 33 -27.16 -12.20 -19.23
N ASN A 34 -26.58 -11.09 -19.72
CA ASN A 34 -25.70 -11.14 -20.89
C ASN A 34 -24.31 -11.68 -20.52
N GLU A 35 -24.03 -12.91 -20.94
CA GLU A 35 -22.75 -13.61 -20.70
C GLU A 35 -21.58 -13.07 -21.53
N LYS A 36 -21.80 -12.15 -22.47
CA LYS A 36 -20.71 -11.44 -23.17
C LYS A 36 -19.73 -10.78 -22.20
N TYR A 37 -20.23 -10.35 -21.04
CA TYR A 37 -19.39 -9.80 -19.99
C TYR A 37 -18.84 -10.94 -19.11
N PHE A 38 -17.52 -11.05 -19.04
CA PHE A 38 -16.82 -12.06 -18.23
C PHE A 38 -17.34 -12.16 -16.79
N ARG A 39 -17.67 -11.01 -16.17
CA ARG A 39 -18.27 -10.96 -14.83
C ARG A 39 -19.61 -11.71 -14.74
N ASN A 40 -20.48 -11.54 -15.72
CA ASN A 40 -21.80 -12.18 -15.74
C ASN A 40 -21.65 -13.68 -16.02
N TYR A 41 -20.74 -14.05 -16.94
CA TYR A 41 -20.35 -15.44 -17.17
C TYR A 41 -19.87 -16.12 -15.87
N ILE A 42 -18.96 -15.49 -15.11
CA ILE A 42 -18.48 -16.02 -13.82
C ILE A 42 -19.61 -16.14 -12.81
N ARG A 43 -20.48 -15.13 -12.70
CA ARG A 43 -21.63 -15.15 -11.79
C ARG A 43 -22.55 -16.34 -12.06
N LYS A 44 -22.96 -16.49 -13.32
CA LYS A 44 -23.92 -17.50 -13.74
C LYS A 44 -23.37 -18.92 -13.63
N ASN A 45 -22.13 -19.13 -14.09
CA ASN A 45 -21.58 -20.48 -14.25
C ASN A 45 -20.81 -20.99 -13.01
N PHE A 46 -20.35 -20.11 -12.12
CA PHE A 46 -19.49 -20.51 -11.00
C PHE A 46 -19.92 -19.90 -9.66
N SER A 47 -20.20 -18.60 -9.62
CA SER A 47 -20.33 -17.91 -8.33
C SER A 47 -21.68 -18.11 -7.66
N ASN A 48 -22.80 -18.07 -8.39
CA ASN A 48 -24.12 -18.03 -7.76
C ASN A 48 -24.41 -19.28 -6.94
N ALA A 49 -24.21 -20.46 -7.54
CA ALA A 49 -24.40 -21.74 -6.85
C ALA A 49 -23.43 -21.90 -5.66
N PHE A 50 -22.14 -21.63 -5.89
CA PHE A 50 -21.11 -21.73 -4.86
C PHE A 50 -21.37 -20.80 -3.67
N VAL A 51 -21.74 -19.54 -3.92
CA VAL A 51 -22.05 -18.60 -2.85
C VAL A 51 -23.32 -19.00 -2.12
N SER A 52 -24.37 -19.43 -2.82
CA SER A 52 -25.62 -19.85 -2.18
C SER A 52 -25.38 -21.00 -1.19
N GLU A 53 -24.66 -22.03 -1.63
CA GLU A 53 -24.39 -23.24 -0.84
C GLU A 53 -23.42 -22.97 0.33
N PHE A 54 -22.37 -22.17 0.11
CA PHE A 54 -21.26 -22.01 1.06
C PHE A 54 -21.17 -20.63 1.72
N HIS A 55 -22.21 -19.78 1.64
CA HIS A 55 -22.16 -18.37 2.09
C HIS A 55 -21.59 -18.18 3.50
N GLN A 56 -21.98 -19.01 4.48
CA GLN A 56 -21.51 -18.88 5.87
C GLN A 56 -20.01 -19.17 5.98
N GLY A 57 -19.55 -20.23 5.32
CA GLY A 57 -18.13 -20.60 5.26
C GLY A 57 -17.31 -19.51 4.58
N LEU A 58 -17.82 -18.94 3.48
CA LEU A 58 -17.17 -17.83 2.78
C LEU A 58 -17.02 -16.59 3.65
N LYS A 59 -18.07 -16.18 4.37
CA LYS A 59 -18.00 -15.03 5.30
C LYS A 59 -16.87 -15.22 6.33
N ARG A 60 -16.74 -16.42 6.91
CA ARG A 60 -15.68 -16.77 7.87
C ARG A 60 -14.29 -16.79 7.23
N SER A 61 -14.15 -17.41 6.06
CA SER A 61 -12.86 -17.45 5.35
C SER A 61 -12.39 -16.04 4.99
N PHE A 62 -13.29 -15.18 4.51
CA PHE A 62 -12.95 -13.78 4.21
C PHE A 62 -12.59 -12.98 5.47
N SER A 63 -13.24 -13.21 6.62
CA SER A 63 -12.85 -12.53 7.87
C SER A 63 -11.45 -12.94 8.31
N TYR A 64 -11.12 -14.23 8.27
CA TYR A 64 -9.78 -14.72 8.61
C TYR A 64 -8.72 -14.17 7.65
N LEU A 65 -8.99 -14.17 6.34
CA LEU A 65 -8.07 -13.58 5.37
C LEU A 65 -7.88 -12.08 5.59
N ASP A 66 -8.92 -11.35 5.99
CA ASP A 66 -8.81 -9.93 6.29
C ASP A 66 -7.98 -9.67 7.56
N GLU A 67 -8.15 -10.49 8.59
CA GLU A 67 -7.34 -10.47 9.82
C GLU A 67 -5.88 -10.82 9.54
N ASP A 68 -5.62 -11.90 8.79
CA ASP A 68 -4.27 -12.30 8.42
C ASP A 68 -3.60 -11.25 7.54
N ARG A 69 -4.35 -10.66 6.59
CA ARG A 69 -3.86 -9.52 5.82
C ARG A 69 -3.49 -8.35 6.73
N LYS A 70 -4.29 -8.02 7.75
CA LYS A 70 -3.96 -6.95 8.71
C LYS A 70 -2.69 -7.27 9.49
N LYS A 71 -2.53 -8.51 9.96
CA LYS A 71 -1.33 -8.96 10.69
C LYS A 71 -0.07 -8.99 9.82
N LEU A 72 -0.17 -9.52 8.60
CA LEU A 72 0.96 -9.65 7.67
C LEU A 72 1.40 -8.30 7.11
N TYR A 73 0.45 -7.40 6.90
CA TYR A 73 0.70 -6.06 6.41
C TYR A 73 0.45 -5.03 7.50
N ASP A 74 1.01 -5.24 8.70
CA ASP A 74 0.82 -4.29 9.78
C ASP A 74 1.32 -2.89 9.33
N PHE A 75 0.34 -2.04 9.00
CA PHE A 75 0.54 -0.83 8.21
C PHE A 75 1.10 0.31 9.06
N GLU A 76 1.22 0.10 10.38
CA GLU A 76 1.85 0.99 11.35
C GLU A 76 3.38 1.02 11.22
N ASN A 77 3.96 0.15 10.39
CA ASN A 77 5.40 0.06 10.22
C ASN A 77 6.04 1.16 9.34
N ILE A 78 5.25 2.08 8.77
CA ILE A 78 5.79 3.26 8.08
C ILE A 78 5.72 4.45 9.04
N LYS A 79 6.86 4.84 9.60
CA LYS A 79 7.01 6.04 10.44
C LYS A 79 7.40 7.22 9.57
N GLU A 80 6.80 8.39 9.83
CA GLU A 80 7.22 9.64 9.19
C GLU A 80 7.95 10.53 10.19
N ILE A 81 9.19 10.90 9.89
CA ILE A 81 10.00 11.81 10.71
C ILE A 81 10.61 12.84 9.77
N GLN A 82 10.24 14.12 9.93
CA GLN A 82 10.80 15.24 9.15
C GLN A 82 10.81 14.99 7.64
N GLY A 83 9.70 14.42 7.11
CA GLY A 83 9.56 14.11 5.69
C GLY A 83 10.23 12.81 5.24
N LEU A 84 10.94 12.10 6.11
CA LEU A 84 11.48 10.76 5.86
C LEU A 84 10.44 9.70 6.20
N LEU A 85 10.08 8.86 5.24
CA LEU A 85 9.27 7.67 5.49
C LEU A 85 10.18 6.48 5.77
N ILE A 86 10.14 5.96 6.98
CA ILE A 86 11.00 4.88 7.47
C ILE A 86 10.15 3.63 7.65
N CYS A 87 10.58 2.52 7.06
CA CYS A 87 9.90 1.25 7.20
C CYS A 87 10.89 0.07 7.17
N PRO A 88 10.50 -1.12 7.63
CA PRO A 88 11.29 -2.34 7.44
C PRO A 88 11.64 -2.59 5.97
N LYS A 89 12.78 -3.23 5.71
CA LYS A 89 13.22 -3.63 4.37
C LYS A 89 12.28 -4.69 3.76
N ASN A 90 11.14 -4.24 3.24
CA ASN A 90 10.10 -5.05 2.64
C ASN A 90 9.57 -4.37 1.37
N GLU A 91 9.53 -5.11 0.26
CA GLU A 91 9.13 -4.56 -1.05
C GLU A 91 7.78 -3.84 -1.01
N SER A 92 6.78 -4.42 -0.33
CA SER A 92 5.42 -3.88 -0.28
C SER A 92 5.35 -2.59 0.54
N LEU A 93 6.05 -2.53 1.68
CA LEU A 93 6.10 -1.34 2.52
C LEU A 93 6.85 -0.20 1.83
N ILE A 94 7.99 -0.51 1.19
CA ILE A 94 8.78 0.46 0.44
C ILE A 94 7.97 1.00 -0.75
N ALA A 95 7.35 0.13 -1.54
CA ALA A 95 6.52 0.56 -2.67
C ALA A 95 5.34 1.44 -2.23
N ARG A 96 4.79 1.19 -1.03
CA ARG A 96 3.76 2.03 -0.43
C ARG A 96 4.32 3.38 0.02
N ALA A 97 5.47 3.42 0.69
CA ALA A 97 6.13 4.66 1.09
C ALA A 97 6.46 5.54 -0.13
N VAL A 98 6.95 4.95 -1.21
CA VAL A 98 7.19 5.64 -2.49
C VAL A 98 5.88 6.18 -3.09
N LYS A 99 4.80 5.40 -3.02
CA LYS A 99 3.46 5.84 -3.45
C LYS A 99 2.93 7.00 -2.62
N MET A 100 3.18 7.02 -1.30
CA MET A 100 2.80 8.12 -0.41
C MET A 100 3.53 9.42 -0.78
N LYS A 101 4.77 9.34 -1.26
CA LYS A 101 5.53 10.47 -1.83
C LYS A 101 5.16 10.79 -3.29
N GLY A 102 4.10 10.18 -3.83
CA GLY A 102 3.51 10.57 -5.12
C GLY A 102 4.05 9.87 -6.36
N LEU A 103 4.81 8.78 -6.22
CA LEU A 103 5.30 7.99 -7.37
C LEU A 103 4.72 6.57 -7.37
N LEU A 104 4.11 6.17 -8.49
CA LEU A 104 3.68 4.79 -8.69
C LEU A 104 4.76 4.00 -9.44
N LEU A 105 5.26 2.93 -8.83
CA LEU A 105 6.30 2.08 -9.40
C LEU A 105 5.74 1.03 -10.35
N SER A 106 6.45 0.77 -11.44
CA SER A 106 6.22 -0.39 -12.31
C SER A 106 6.68 -1.69 -11.63
N THR A 107 6.21 -2.83 -12.13
CA THR A 107 6.61 -4.15 -11.64
C THR A 107 8.12 -4.39 -11.75
N ALA A 108 8.77 -3.86 -12.79
CA ALA A 108 10.22 -3.96 -12.96
C ALA A 108 10.96 -3.16 -11.88
N GLN A 109 10.54 -1.93 -11.62
CA GLN A 109 11.13 -1.06 -10.60
C GLN A 109 10.96 -1.64 -9.19
N ARG A 110 9.82 -2.29 -8.91
CA ARG A 110 9.59 -2.94 -7.61
C ARG A 110 10.62 -4.02 -7.30
N LYS A 111 10.99 -4.85 -8.30
CA LYS A 111 12.02 -5.88 -8.15
C LYS A 111 13.41 -5.30 -7.84
N GLU A 112 13.64 -4.04 -8.16
CA GLU A 112 14.92 -3.37 -7.91
C GLU A 112 15.00 -2.76 -6.51
N LEU A 113 13.87 -2.56 -5.82
CA LEU A 113 13.84 -1.91 -4.51
C LEU A 113 14.78 -2.59 -3.53
N LEU A 114 14.77 -3.93 -3.47
CA LEU A 114 15.55 -4.69 -2.49
C LEU A 114 17.05 -4.81 -2.80
N LYS A 115 17.49 -4.40 -4.00
CA LYS A 115 18.89 -4.54 -4.44
C LYS A 115 19.84 -3.57 -3.71
N GLY A 116 19.37 -2.38 -3.35
CA GLY A 116 20.17 -1.38 -2.66
C GLY A 116 19.66 0.05 -2.85
N ASP A 117 20.47 1.01 -2.42
CA ASP A 117 20.18 2.44 -2.53
C ASP A 117 19.95 2.85 -3.99
N CYS A 118 18.86 3.57 -4.27
CA CYS A 118 18.53 3.99 -5.62
C CYS A 118 17.70 5.28 -5.66
N VAL A 119 17.62 5.88 -6.84
CA VAL A 119 16.77 7.04 -7.12
C VAL A 119 15.69 6.63 -8.11
N LEU A 120 14.44 6.78 -7.71
CA LEU A 120 13.25 6.35 -8.42
C LEU A 120 12.64 7.56 -9.14
N GLY A 121 12.52 7.46 -10.46
CA GLY A 121 11.92 8.50 -11.31
C GLY A 121 12.62 9.87 -11.23
N GLY A 122 13.88 9.91 -10.78
CA GLY A 122 14.64 11.15 -10.57
C GLY A 122 14.11 12.07 -9.47
N LYS A 123 13.07 11.65 -8.72
CA LYS A 123 12.35 12.50 -7.75
C LYS A 123 12.38 11.95 -6.33
N ILE A 124 12.45 10.63 -6.17
CA ILE A 124 12.37 9.98 -4.85
C ILE A 124 13.62 9.14 -4.67
N ALA A 125 14.29 9.28 -3.53
CA ALA A 125 15.41 8.44 -3.16
C ALA A 125 14.96 7.37 -2.16
N LEU A 126 15.55 6.19 -2.34
CA LEU A 126 15.48 5.08 -1.42
C LEU A 126 16.88 4.82 -0.91
N ALA A 127 17.04 4.80 0.40
CA ALA A 127 18.30 4.45 1.04
C ALA A 127 18.07 3.46 2.19
N TYR A 128 19.08 2.66 2.48
CA TYR A 128 19.01 1.66 3.54
C TYR A 128 19.96 1.98 4.69
N LYS A 129 19.46 1.84 5.92
CA LYS A 129 20.29 1.87 7.13
C LYS A 129 19.83 0.74 8.04
N ASN A 130 20.76 -0.15 8.41
CA ASN A 130 20.44 -1.38 9.14
C ASN A 130 19.33 -2.18 8.40
N GLU A 131 18.31 -2.63 9.11
CA GLU A 131 17.15 -3.36 8.56
C GLU A 131 16.00 -2.45 8.09
N GLN A 132 16.27 -1.14 7.96
CA GLN A 132 15.26 -0.15 7.58
C GLN A 132 15.54 0.45 6.21
N ALA A 133 14.45 0.69 5.50
CA ALA A 133 14.36 1.47 4.28
C ALA A 133 13.87 2.88 4.60
N ILE A 134 14.53 3.87 4.01
CA ILE A 134 14.24 5.29 4.18
C ILE A 134 13.88 5.86 2.81
N VAL A 135 12.65 6.34 2.67
CA VAL A 135 12.10 6.90 1.44
C VAL A 135 11.88 8.40 1.62
N PHE A 136 12.46 9.20 0.74
CA PHE A 136 12.48 10.66 0.84
C PHE A 136 12.58 11.33 -0.54
N GLU A 137 12.32 12.63 -0.59
CA GLU A 137 12.49 13.40 -1.83
C GLU A 137 13.96 13.48 -2.19
N TYR A 138 14.29 13.15 -3.44
CA TYR A 138 15.67 13.13 -3.89
C TYR A 138 16.17 14.56 -4.09
N GLU A 139 17.17 14.93 -3.30
CA GLU A 139 17.82 16.23 -3.38
C GLU A 139 19.31 16.08 -3.62
N THR A 140 19.89 17.11 -4.23
CA THR A 140 21.33 17.23 -4.43
C THR A 140 21.83 18.51 -3.79
N CYS A 141 23.11 18.51 -3.42
CA CYS A 141 23.79 19.69 -2.88
C CYS A 141 25.10 19.88 -3.64
N GLN A 142 25.32 21.07 -4.19
CA GLN A 142 26.51 21.37 -5.00
C GLN A 142 27.81 21.20 -4.20
N LYS A 143 27.84 21.67 -2.94
CA LYS A 143 29.03 21.59 -2.10
C LYS A 143 28.66 21.31 -0.65
N LEU A 144 28.49 20.03 -0.35
CA LEU A 144 28.29 19.58 1.02
C LEU A 144 29.58 19.76 1.85
N PRO A 145 29.55 20.49 2.99
CA PRO A 145 30.72 20.77 3.81
C PRO A 145 31.49 19.51 4.24
N LYS A 146 32.81 19.61 4.34
CA LYS A 146 33.67 18.46 4.71
C LYS A 146 33.35 17.95 6.12
N ASN A 147 33.16 18.84 7.08
CA ASN A 147 32.87 18.47 8.48
C ASN A 147 31.56 17.66 8.57
N PHE A 148 30.48 18.15 7.98
CA PHE A 148 29.19 17.44 7.94
C PHE A 148 29.26 16.09 7.20
N LYS A 149 30.03 16.00 6.12
CA LYS A 149 30.27 14.70 5.44
C LYS A 149 30.91 13.69 6.38
N GLU A 150 31.83 14.13 7.21
CA GLU A 150 32.54 13.26 8.14
C GLU A 150 31.65 12.83 9.29
N GLU A 151 30.86 13.75 9.85
CA GLU A 151 29.81 13.44 10.84
C GLU A 151 28.84 12.39 10.31
N CYS A 152 28.36 12.55 9.07
CA CYS A 152 27.52 11.57 8.39
C CYS A 152 28.21 10.21 8.19
N ARG A 153 29.52 10.17 7.92
CA ARG A 153 30.27 8.91 7.76
C ARG A 153 30.38 8.18 9.09
N ILE A 154 30.71 8.89 10.16
CA ILE A 154 30.80 8.35 11.53
C ILE A 154 29.44 7.76 11.93
N ALA A 155 28.35 8.48 11.67
CA ALA A 155 26.98 8.05 11.94
C ALA A 155 26.42 7.02 10.94
N LYS A 156 27.23 6.55 9.98
CA LYS A 156 26.88 5.59 8.91
C LYS A 156 25.62 5.99 8.12
N ILE A 157 25.49 7.28 7.82
CA ILE A 157 24.36 7.82 7.04
C ILE A 157 24.53 7.47 5.55
N PRO A 158 23.50 6.90 4.90
CA PRO A 158 23.54 6.57 3.48
C PRO A 158 23.85 7.78 2.61
N ARG A 159 24.60 7.57 1.53
CA ARG A 159 25.11 8.68 0.70
C ARG A 159 23.99 9.55 0.13
N LEU A 160 22.90 8.92 -0.32
CA LEU A 160 21.76 9.63 -0.92
C LEU A 160 21.03 10.54 0.09
N LEU A 161 21.03 10.17 1.38
CA LEU A 161 20.30 10.90 2.42
C LEU A 161 21.02 12.19 2.86
N ARG A 162 22.35 12.26 2.72
CA ARG A 162 23.16 13.36 3.27
C ARG A 162 22.80 14.74 2.73
N ALA A 163 22.47 14.82 1.43
CA ALA A 163 22.09 16.09 0.81
C ALA A 163 20.75 16.60 1.35
N TYR A 164 19.78 15.70 1.51
CA TYR A 164 18.48 16.00 2.11
C TYR A 164 18.64 16.53 3.54
N LEU A 165 19.37 15.81 4.41
CA LEU A 165 19.57 16.24 5.80
C LEU A 165 20.22 17.62 5.89
N TYR A 166 21.20 17.90 5.04
CA TYR A 166 21.88 19.19 5.03
C TYR A 166 20.97 20.33 4.56
N ASN A 167 20.23 20.13 3.47
CA ASN A 167 19.34 21.16 2.91
C ASN A 167 18.21 21.51 3.89
N HIS A 168 17.67 20.51 4.61
CA HIS A 168 16.62 20.70 5.61
C HIS A 168 17.15 21.04 7.01
N LYS A 169 18.47 21.16 7.19
CA LYS A 169 19.14 21.43 8.49
C LYS A 169 18.71 20.45 9.59
N ILE A 170 18.56 19.18 9.23
CA ILE A 170 18.17 18.11 10.14
C ILE A 170 19.40 17.64 10.92
N ASP A 171 19.29 17.62 12.25
CA ASP A 171 20.32 17.07 13.10
C ASP A 171 20.33 15.53 13.01
N ILE A 172 21.51 14.98 12.75
CA ILE A 172 21.75 13.54 12.66
C ILE A 172 21.41 12.85 13.98
N SER A 173 21.62 13.52 15.12
CA SER A 173 21.35 12.98 16.46
C SER A 173 19.84 12.78 16.72
N SER A 174 19.00 13.57 16.05
CA SER A 174 17.54 13.53 16.20
C SER A 174 16.88 12.36 15.46
N LEU A 175 17.63 11.68 14.58
CA LEU A 175 17.12 10.58 13.77
C LEU A 175 17.32 9.25 14.50
N SER A 176 16.23 8.75 15.12
CA SER A 176 16.19 7.36 15.60
C SER A 176 15.86 6.44 14.42
N PHE A 177 16.91 5.86 13.82
CA PHE A 177 16.77 4.77 12.84
C PHE A 177 16.67 3.44 13.59
#